data_AF-A0A350ERY0-F1
#
_entry.id   AF-A0A350ERY0-F1
#
_cell.length_a   1.000
_cell.length_b   1.000
_cell.length_c   1.000
_cell.angle_alpha   90.00
_cell.angle_beta   90.00
_cell.angle_gamma   90.00
#
_symmetry.space_group_name_H-M   'P 1'
#
loop_
_entity.id
_entity.type
_entity.pdbx_description
1 polymer ?
#
loop_
_entity_poly.entity_id
_entity_poly.type
_entity_poly.pdbx_seq_one_letter_code
_entity_poly.pdbx_strand_id
1 'polypeptide(L)'
;SMVTDAFNHAPGQIMMNTGSQQFGRPSFGAWTTYGLGCESKDLPAYVVFSTGGKGPSGGNSNWGSGFLPTVHNGVQFRTTGDPVLYLSNPEGIDDTLQRNSFASINKLNRMRLDVVGDPEIATRINSFEMAYRMQLKAPEVVDISREPKHVLEMYGAEPGKASYANSVLLARRLVENGVRFVQIFHESWDQHGNLVNGLKQNCKDTDQASAA
;
A
#
# COMPACT_ATOMS: atom_id res chain seq x y z
N SER A 1 4.08 21.79 -20.42
CA SER A 1 5.52 21.49 -20.34
C SER A 1 5.79 20.84 -19.00
N MET A 2 6.48 19.69 -18.96
CA MET A 2 6.96 19.05 -17.74
C MET A 2 8.47 19.34 -17.65
N VAL A 3 8.90 20.10 -16.65
CA VAL A 3 10.31 20.47 -16.42
C VAL A 3 10.67 20.09 -14.99
N THR A 4 11.88 19.55 -14.79
CA THR A 4 12.42 19.20 -13.48
C THR A 4 13.93 19.42 -13.42
N ASP A 5 14.43 19.80 -12.26
CA ASP A 5 15.87 19.87 -11.96
C ASP A 5 16.43 18.54 -11.43
N ALA A 6 15.58 17.50 -11.32
CA ALA A 6 15.99 16.19 -10.83
C ALA A 6 16.82 15.45 -11.89
N PHE A 7 18.07 15.15 -11.58
CA PHE A 7 18.99 14.51 -12.52
C PHE A 7 18.94 12.97 -12.53
N ASN A 8 18.29 12.34 -11.55
CA ASN A 8 18.28 10.89 -11.35
C ASN A 8 16.86 10.38 -11.04
N HIS A 9 16.61 9.10 -11.33
CA HIS A 9 15.32 8.42 -11.16
C HIS A 9 14.76 8.56 -9.75
N ALA A 10 15.56 8.30 -8.70
CA ALA A 10 15.09 8.36 -7.32
C ALA A 10 14.61 9.78 -6.90
N PRO A 11 15.41 10.86 -7.04
CA PRO A 11 14.94 12.23 -6.81
C PRO A 11 13.74 12.63 -7.69
N GLY A 12 13.70 12.18 -8.94
CA GLY A 12 12.58 12.43 -9.85
C GLY A 12 11.27 11.78 -9.39
N GLN A 13 11.33 10.52 -8.95
CA GLN A 13 10.18 9.81 -8.37
C GLN A 13 9.68 10.49 -7.10
N ILE A 14 10.58 10.91 -6.20
CA ILE A 14 10.19 11.60 -4.96
C ILE A 14 9.57 12.95 -5.30
N MET A 15 10.11 13.68 -6.28
CA MET A 15 9.54 14.95 -6.73
C MET A 15 8.14 14.77 -7.32
N MET A 16 7.92 13.74 -8.13
CA MET A 16 6.62 13.41 -8.67
C MET A 16 5.60 13.12 -7.56
N ASN A 17 6.02 12.42 -6.51
CA ASN A 17 5.11 12.01 -5.44
C ASN A 17 4.93 13.06 -4.34
N THR A 18 5.92 13.90 -4.07
CA THR A 18 5.95 14.78 -2.89
C THR A 18 6.08 16.27 -3.23
N GLY A 19 6.29 16.60 -4.51
CA GLY A 19 6.59 17.96 -4.97
C GLY A 19 8.00 18.45 -4.62
N SER A 20 8.87 17.59 -4.07
CA SER A 20 10.25 17.94 -3.73
C SER A 20 11.21 16.80 -4.03
N GLN A 21 12.45 17.12 -4.38
CA GLN A 21 13.53 16.14 -4.49
C GLN A 21 14.08 15.72 -3.12
N GLN A 22 13.82 16.50 -2.06
CA GLN A 22 14.27 16.21 -0.70
C GLN A 22 13.31 15.26 0.01
N PHE A 23 13.87 14.34 0.78
CA PHE A 23 13.10 13.42 1.62
C PHE A 23 12.32 14.13 2.73
N GLY A 24 11.26 13.48 3.22
CA GLY A 24 10.51 13.93 4.39
C GLY A 24 9.30 14.83 4.07
N ARG A 25 9.03 15.11 2.80
CA ARG A 25 7.79 15.76 2.37
C ARG A 25 6.64 14.76 2.28
N PRO A 26 5.40 15.16 2.65
CA PRO A 26 4.25 14.29 2.49
C PRO A 26 4.00 13.96 1.02
N SER A 27 3.74 12.69 0.74
CA SER A 27 3.37 12.21 -0.58
C SER A 27 1.95 12.63 -0.97
N PHE A 28 1.65 12.51 -2.26
CA PHE A 28 0.35 12.81 -2.83
C PHE A 28 -0.77 11.96 -2.19
N GLY A 29 -0.52 10.68 -1.94
CA GLY A 29 -1.46 9.83 -1.19
C GLY A 29 -1.65 10.28 0.26
N ALA A 30 -0.59 10.72 0.94
CA ALA A 30 -0.70 11.25 2.30
C ALA A 30 -1.53 12.54 2.35
N TRP A 31 -1.29 13.48 1.43
CA TRP A 31 -2.12 14.69 1.32
C TRP A 31 -3.58 14.38 1.00
N THR A 32 -3.82 13.42 0.11
CA THR A 32 -5.17 13.01 -0.28
C THR A 32 -5.94 12.44 0.92
N THR A 33 -5.32 11.55 1.69
CA THR A 33 -5.97 10.96 2.87
C THR A 33 -6.07 11.94 4.04
N TYR A 34 -5.16 12.90 4.16
CA TYR A 34 -5.26 13.98 5.14
C TYR A 34 -6.45 14.91 4.85
N GLY A 35 -6.63 15.30 3.59
CA GLY A 35 -7.70 16.20 3.19
C GLY A 35 -9.08 15.53 3.08
N LEU A 36 -9.13 14.28 2.60
CA LEU A 36 -10.39 13.60 2.25
C LEU A 36 -10.76 12.45 3.19
N GLY A 37 -9.87 12.08 4.11
CA GLY A 37 -10.07 10.92 4.99
C GLY A 37 -10.17 9.59 4.23
N CYS A 38 -10.73 8.58 4.90
CA CYS A 38 -10.97 7.25 4.37
C CYS A 38 -12.40 6.83 4.68
N GLU A 39 -13.05 6.11 3.76
CA GLU A 39 -14.38 5.53 3.99
C GLU A 39 -14.29 4.19 4.72
N SER A 40 -13.20 3.46 4.52
CA SER A 40 -12.93 2.22 5.22
C SER A 40 -12.54 2.47 6.68
N LYS A 41 -13.10 1.66 7.59
CA LYS A 41 -12.68 1.57 8.99
C LYS A 41 -11.72 0.41 9.23
N ASP A 42 -11.67 -0.53 8.28
CA ASP A 42 -11.04 -1.83 8.45
C ASP A 42 -9.78 -2.00 7.57
N LEU A 43 -9.50 -1.02 6.69
CA LEU A 43 -8.36 -1.01 5.78
C LEU A 43 -7.61 0.34 5.88
N PRO A 44 -6.32 0.37 5.52
CA PRO A 44 -5.56 1.62 5.46
C PRO A 44 -6.15 2.59 4.44
N ALA A 45 -6.06 3.88 4.74
CA ALA A 45 -6.51 4.94 3.83
C ALA A 45 -5.68 5.02 2.54
N TYR A 46 -4.39 4.69 2.66
CA TYR A 46 -3.42 4.74 1.58
C TYR A 46 -2.68 3.39 1.48
N VAL A 47 -2.93 2.66 0.39
CA VAL A 47 -2.27 1.38 0.09
C VAL A 47 -1.32 1.54 -1.09
N VAL A 48 -0.16 0.89 -1.00
CA VAL A 48 0.88 0.92 -2.03
C VAL A 48 1.21 -0.50 -2.49
N PHE A 49 1.31 -0.70 -3.80
CA PHE A 49 1.88 -1.91 -4.40
C PHE A 49 3.20 -1.59 -5.08
N SER A 50 4.16 -2.50 -4.95
CA SER A 50 5.41 -2.48 -5.71
C SER A 50 5.46 -3.75 -6.56
N THR A 51 5.42 -3.59 -7.87
CA THR A 51 5.41 -4.65 -8.87
C THR A 51 6.67 -4.56 -9.75
N GLY A 52 7.04 -5.67 -10.38
CA GLY A 52 8.36 -5.80 -11.02
C GLY A 52 9.38 -6.42 -10.07
N GLY A 53 10.68 -6.31 -10.40
CA GLY A 53 11.75 -7.03 -9.71
C GLY A 53 12.51 -6.22 -8.65
N LYS A 54 12.73 -4.92 -8.88
CA LYS A 54 13.60 -4.08 -8.04
C LYS A 54 12.84 -3.06 -7.18
N GLY A 55 11.58 -2.79 -7.50
CA GLY A 55 10.77 -1.75 -6.86
C GLY A 55 11.23 -0.32 -7.20
N PRO A 56 10.52 0.71 -6.69
CA PRO A 56 10.81 2.09 -7.04
C PRO A 56 12.15 2.55 -6.44
N SER A 57 12.99 3.20 -7.25
CA SER A 57 14.31 3.69 -6.86
C SER A 57 14.30 4.66 -5.67
N GLY A 58 13.23 5.46 -5.52
CA GLY A 58 13.05 6.34 -4.36
C GLY A 58 12.64 5.62 -3.07
N GLY A 59 12.38 4.30 -3.12
CA GLY A 59 11.96 3.49 -2.00
C GLY A 59 10.68 4.01 -1.31
N ASN A 60 10.59 3.77 -0.01
CA ASN A 60 9.43 4.14 0.80
C ASN A 60 9.20 5.66 0.89
N SER A 61 10.22 6.46 0.60
CA SER A 61 10.10 7.93 0.58
C SER A 61 9.08 8.42 -0.46
N ASN A 62 8.73 7.60 -1.45
CA ASN A 62 7.69 7.92 -2.43
C ASN A 62 6.27 7.99 -1.83
N TRP A 63 6.01 7.33 -0.70
CA TRP A 63 4.67 7.25 -0.10
C TRP A 63 4.64 7.60 1.40
N GLY A 64 5.63 8.40 1.84
CA GLY A 64 5.71 8.86 3.23
C GLY A 64 4.63 9.87 3.60
N SER A 65 4.24 9.91 4.88
CA SER A 65 3.42 11.01 5.43
C SER A 65 4.20 12.29 5.69
N GLY A 66 5.54 12.21 5.74
CA GLY A 66 6.39 13.36 6.05
C GLY A 66 6.07 13.93 7.43
N PHE A 67 5.78 15.23 7.49
CA PHE A 67 5.34 15.91 8.71
C PHE A 67 3.85 15.78 9.02
N LEU A 68 3.05 15.13 8.15
CA LEU A 68 1.66 14.80 8.49
C LEU A 68 1.63 13.61 9.47
N PRO A 69 0.54 13.48 10.27
CA PRO A 69 0.36 12.34 11.15
C PRO A 69 0.59 11.01 10.40
N THR A 70 1.32 10.10 11.04
CA THR A 70 1.76 8.83 10.43
C THR A 70 0.60 7.90 10.04
N VAL A 71 -0.63 8.19 10.46
CA VAL A 71 -1.86 7.51 10.02
C VAL A 71 -2.13 7.69 8.52
N HIS A 72 -1.53 8.73 7.92
CA HIS A 72 -1.59 9.01 6.48
C HIS A 72 -0.43 8.40 5.68
N ASN A 73 0.45 7.64 6.34
CA ASN A 73 1.57 7.00 5.67
C ASN A 73 1.08 5.85 4.77
N GLY A 74 1.66 5.70 3.58
CA GLY A 74 1.31 4.59 2.69
C GLY A 74 1.70 3.24 3.31
N VAL A 75 0.77 2.29 3.25
CA VAL A 75 0.99 0.91 3.71
C VAL A 75 1.25 0.04 2.49
N GLN A 76 2.46 -0.51 2.40
CA GLN A 76 2.82 -1.39 1.29
C GLN A 76 2.17 -2.77 1.48
N PHE A 77 1.39 -3.18 0.50
CA PHE A 77 0.82 -4.52 0.42
C PHE A 77 1.73 -5.43 -0.42
N ARG A 78 1.82 -6.70 -0.01
CA ARG A 78 2.49 -7.75 -0.78
C ARG A 78 1.56 -8.26 -1.87
N THR A 79 2.17 -8.66 -2.98
CA THR A 79 1.47 -9.22 -4.15
C THR A 79 1.31 -10.75 -4.07
N THR A 80 1.94 -11.39 -3.07
CA THR A 80 1.85 -12.82 -2.77
C THR A 80 1.89 -13.07 -1.25
N GLY A 81 1.23 -14.15 -0.81
CA GLY A 81 1.13 -14.52 0.60
C GLY A 81 0.26 -13.55 1.40
N ASP A 82 0.61 -13.33 2.68
CA ASP A 82 -0.11 -12.38 3.51
C ASP A 82 0.06 -10.95 2.95
N PRO A 83 -1.04 -10.24 2.67
CA PRO A 83 -1.01 -8.92 2.04
C PRO A 83 -0.30 -7.89 2.92
N VAL A 84 -0.39 -8.03 4.24
CA VAL A 84 0.41 -7.30 5.22
C VAL A 84 1.26 -8.32 5.98
N LEU A 85 2.54 -8.01 6.17
CA LEU A 85 3.46 -8.89 6.88
C LEU A 85 2.93 -9.21 8.29
N TYR A 86 2.86 -10.50 8.62
CA TYR A 86 2.34 -11.03 9.91
C TYR A 86 0.88 -10.67 10.17
N LEU A 87 0.05 -10.60 9.12
CA LEU A 87 -1.37 -10.42 9.33
C LEU A 87 -1.97 -11.66 10.03
N SER A 88 -1.61 -12.86 9.61
CA SER A 88 -2.13 -14.09 10.25
C SER A 88 -1.56 -14.30 11.66
N ASN A 89 -2.35 -14.91 12.55
CA ASN A 89 -1.88 -15.32 13.87
C ASN A 89 -0.82 -16.43 13.76
N PRO A 90 0.26 -16.38 14.55
CA PRO A 90 1.19 -17.50 14.62
C PRO A 90 0.54 -18.71 15.30
N GLU A 91 1.08 -19.90 15.02
CA GLU A 91 0.55 -21.16 15.56
C GLU A 91 0.50 -21.14 17.10
N GLY A 92 -0.64 -21.54 17.67
CA GLY A 92 -0.88 -21.55 19.11
C GLY A 92 -1.43 -20.25 19.70
N ILE A 93 -1.62 -19.20 18.89
CA ILE A 93 -2.32 -17.97 19.32
C ILE A 93 -3.77 -18.02 18.84
N ASP A 94 -4.69 -18.18 19.78
CA ASP A 94 -6.12 -18.07 19.50
C ASP A 94 -6.61 -16.60 19.54
N ASP A 95 -7.80 -16.37 19.00
CA ASP A 95 -8.43 -15.04 18.92
C ASP A 95 -8.60 -14.38 20.30
N THR A 96 -8.79 -15.17 21.36
CA THR A 96 -8.99 -14.67 22.71
C THR A 96 -7.69 -14.11 23.28
N LEU A 97 -6.60 -14.88 23.17
CA LEU A 97 -5.27 -14.49 23.57
C LEU A 97 -4.80 -13.26 22.78
N GLN A 98 -5.06 -13.24 21.48
CA GLN A 98 -4.72 -12.12 20.62
C GLN A 98 -5.47 -10.84 21.03
N ARG A 99 -6.80 -10.93 21.20
CA ARG A 99 -7.64 -9.80 21.64
C ARG A 99 -7.20 -9.26 22.99
N ASN A 100 -6.89 -10.14 23.94
CA ASN A 100 -6.41 -9.74 25.27
C ASN A 100 -5.04 -9.07 25.21
N SER A 101 -4.15 -9.54 24.32
CA SER A 101 -2.83 -8.95 24.09
C SER A 101 -2.96 -7.52 23.54
N PHE A 102 -3.75 -7.32 22.48
CA PHE A 102 -4.02 -5.99 21.93
C PHE A 102 -4.69 -5.06 22.93
N ALA A 103 -5.67 -5.55 23.70
CA ALA A 103 -6.33 -4.76 24.74
C ALA A 103 -5.33 -4.28 25.82
N SER A 104 -4.40 -5.15 26.22
CA SER A 104 -3.36 -4.82 27.20
C SER A 104 -2.37 -3.78 26.66
N ILE A 105 -1.89 -3.96 25.42
CA ILE A 105 -1.00 -3.01 24.75
C ILE A 105 -1.69 -1.64 24.61
N ASN A 106 -2.95 -1.62 24.18
CA ASN A 106 -3.71 -0.39 24.03
C ASN A 106 -3.94 0.32 25.37
N LYS A 107 -4.18 -0.42 26.45
CA LYS A 107 -4.28 0.16 27.80
C LYS A 107 -2.97 0.85 28.20
N LEU A 108 -1.83 0.20 28.00
CA LEU A 108 -0.52 0.76 28.31
C LEU A 108 -0.20 2.00 27.46
N ASN A 109 -0.51 1.95 26.16
CA ASN A 109 -0.32 3.08 25.27
C ASN A 109 -1.20 4.28 25.67
N ARG A 110 -2.46 4.06 26.08
CA ARG A 110 -3.35 5.13 26.56
C ARG A 110 -2.83 5.77 27.84
N MET A 111 -2.39 4.95 28.81
CA MET A 111 -1.74 5.47 30.03
C MET A 111 -0.51 6.34 29.69
N ARG A 112 0.29 5.96 28.69
CA ARG A 112 1.43 6.77 28.24
C ARG A 112 1.00 8.04 27.52
N LEU A 113 -0.05 7.98 26.71
CA LEU A 113 -0.63 9.13 26.02
C LEU A 113 -1.13 10.17 27.03
N ASP A 114 -1.82 9.76 28.10
CA ASP A 114 -2.32 10.66 29.14
C ASP A 114 -1.20 11.43 29.86
N VAL A 115 -0.01 10.82 29.96
CA VAL A 115 1.17 11.43 30.60
C VAL A 115 1.97 12.32 29.66
N VAL A 116 2.15 11.91 28.41
CA VAL A 116 3.05 12.59 27.45
C VAL A 116 2.31 13.58 26.55
N GLY A 117 1.08 13.24 26.15
CA GLY A 117 0.30 14.02 25.19
C GLY A 117 0.83 13.96 23.74
N ASP A 118 1.75 13.05 23.42
CA ASP A 118 2.33 12.92 22.07
C ASP A 118 1.32 12.28 21.09
N PRO A 119 0.88 12.99 20.03
CA PRO A 119 -0.03 12.46 19.01
C PRO A 119 0.46 11.18 18.33
N GLU A 120 1.77 10.94 18.27
CA GLU A 120 2.33 9.72 17.67
C GLU A 120 1.93 8.47 18.46
N ILE A 121 1.71 8.58 19.78
CA ILE A 121 1.19 7.46 20.58
C ILE A 121 -0.24 7.13 20.16
N ALA A 122 -1.06 8.16 19.93
CA ALA A 122 -2.44 7.97 19.43
C ALA A 122 -2.44 7.30 18.04
N THR A 123 -1.52 7.69 17.17
CA THR A 123 -1.36 7.05 15.86
C THR A 123 -0.99 5.57 15.99
N ARG A 124 -0.04 5.22 16.86
CA ARG A 124 0.34 3.82 17.09
C ARG A 124 -0.82 2.97 17.61
N ILE A 125 -1.62 3.51 18.52
CA ILE A 125 -2.86 2.85 18.97
C ILE A 125 -3.78 2.59 17.77
N ASN A 126 -4.00 3.61 16.93
CA ASN A 126 -4.84 3.47 15.74
C ASN A 126 -4.30 2.40 14.78
N SER A 127 -3.00 2.37 14.52
CA SER A 127 -2.35 1.37 13.67
C SER A 127 -2.52 -0.05 14.19
N PHE A 128 -2.38 -0.29 15.51
CA PHE A 128 -2.60 -1.62 16.09
C PHE A 128 -4.07 -2.05 16.02
N GLU A 129 -5.00 -1.14 16.31
CA GLU A 129 -6.43 -1.45 16.19
C GLU A 129 -6.83 -1.69 14.73
N MET A 130 -6.24 -0.96 13.78
CA MET A 130 -6.44 -1.18 12.35
C MET A 130 -5.88 -2.54 11.92
N ALA A 131 -4.67 -2.89 12.32
CA ALA A 131 -4.07 -4.19 12.03
C ALA A 131 -4.97 -5.34 12.52
N TYR A 132 -5.53 -5.23 13.73
CA TYR A 132 -6.49 -6.20 14.25
C TYR A 132 -7.78 -6.29 13.41
N ARG A 133 -8.36 -5.14 13.00
CA ARG A 133 -9.54 -5.16 12.10
C ARG A 133 -9.23 -5.74 10.73
N MET A 134 -8.04 -5.46 10.19
CA MET A 134 -7.57 -6.00 8.93
C MET A 134 -7.49 -7.53 8.95
N GLN A 135 -7.18 -8.16 10.09
CA GLN A 135 -7.10 -9.62 10.17
C GLN A 135 -8.42 -10.30 9.84
N LEU A 136 -9.54 -9.68 10.23
CA LEU A 136 -10.88 -10.20 9.96
C LEU A 136 -11.32 -9.93 8.53
N LYS A 137 -11.00 -8.76 7.98
CA LYS A 137 -11.58 -8.27 6.71
C LYS A 137 -10.66 -8.36 5.51
N ALA A 138 -9.37 -8.15 5.70
CA ALA A 138 -8.42 -8.14 4.58
C ALA A 138 -8.39 -9.46 3.82
N PRO A 139 -8.46 -10.67 4.42
CA PRO A 139 -8.47 -11.92 3.65
C PRO A 139 -9.55 -11.97 2.57
N GLU A 140 -10.76 -11.49 2.88
CA GLU A 140 -11.84 -11.40 1.89
C GLU A 140 -11.54 -10.37 0.80
N VAL A 141 -11.00 -9.21 1.17
CA VAL A 141 -10.75 -8.12 0.22
C VAL A 141 -9.58 -8.47 -0.71
N VAL A 142 -8.54 -9.15 -0.20
CA VAL A 142 -7.33 -9.45 -0.97
C VAL A 142 -7.42 -10.70 -1.82
N ASP A 143 -8.40 -11.57 -1.56
CA ASP A 143 -8.60 -12.79 -2.33
C ASP A 143 -9.31 -12.49 -3.67
N ILE A 144 -8.51 -12.15 -4.67
CA ILE A 144 -8.97 -11.95 -6.05
C ILE A 144 -9.46 -13.23 -6.72
N SER A 145 -9.21 -14.43 -6.16
CA SER A 145 -9.74 -15.68 -6.72
C SER A 145 -11.26 -15.77 -6.66
N ARG A 146 -11.88 -14.94 -5.81
CA ARG A 146 -13.33 -14.80 -5.67
C ARG A 146 -13.98 -13.98 -6.78
N GLU A 147 -13.19 -13.36 -7.66
CA GLU A 147 -13.70 -12.62 -8.80
C GLU A 147 -14.28 -13.56 -9.87
N PRO A 148 -15.35 -13.14 -10.57
CA PRO A 148 -15.85 -13.90 -11.71
C PRO A 148 -14.76 -14.15 -12.76
N LYS A 149 -14.81 -15.31 -13.42
CA LYS A 149 -13.81 -15.68 -14.45
C LYS A 149 -13.64 -14.62 -15.53
N HIS A 150 -14.73 -14.01 -15.98
CA HIS A 150 -14.68 -12.95 -17.00
C HIS A 150 -13.94 -11.69 -16.52
N VAL A 151 -13.96 -11.39 -15.21
CA VAL A 151 -13.19 -10.28 -14.63
C VAL A 151 -11.70 -10.63 -14.58
N LEU A 152 -11.36 -11.85 -14.14
CA LEU A 152 -9.98 -12.32 -14.14
C LEU A 152 -9.39 -12.29 -15.55
N GLU A 153 -10.15 -12.78 -16.53
CA GLU A 153 -9.79 -12.74 -17.95
C GLU A 153 -9.68 -11.31 -18.50
N MET A 154 -10.58 -10.40 -18.09
CA MET A 154 -10.56 -8.99 -18.50
C MET A 154 -9.27 -8.30 -18.05
N TYR A 155 -8.90 -8.43 -16.77
CA TYR A 155 -7.67 -7.84 -16.23
C TYR A 155 -6.40 -8.59 -16.62
N GLY A 156 -6.51 -9.84 -17.12
CA GLY A 156 -5.34 -10.72 -17.28
C GLY A 156 -4.74 -11.15 -15.94
N ALA A 157 -5.57 -11.21 -14.89
CA ALA A 157 -5.17 -11.54 -13.54
C ALA A 157 -5.12 -13.08 -13.33
N GLU A 158 -4.06 -13.53 -12.68
CA GLU A 158 -3.82 -14.94 -12.36
C GLU A 158 -3.69 -15.11 -10.84
N PRO A 159 -4.76 -15.47 -10.13
CA PRO A 159 -4.76 -15.56 -8.66
C PRO A 159 -3.58 -16.40 -8.12
N GLY A 160 -2.94 -15.90 -7.06
CA GLY A 160 -1.78 -16.55 -6.43
C GLY A 160 -0.42 -16.21 -7.05
N LYS A 161 -0.37 -15.48 -8.18
CA LYS A 161 0.89 -14.99 -8.76
C LYS A 161 1.18 -13.53 -8.38
N ALA A 162 2.46 -13.17 -8.28
CA ALA A 162 2.86 -11.77 -8.22
C ALA A 162 2.80 -11.18 -9.65
N SER A 163 1.87 -10.27 -9.91
CA SER A 163 1.79 -9.57 -11.21
C SER A 163 1.24 -8.16 -11.07
N TYR A 164 1.50 -7.33 -12.08
CA TYR A 164 0.90 -6.01 -12.19
C TYR A 164 -0.63 -6.13 -12.29
N ALA A 165 -1.14 -7.04 -13.14
CA ALA A 165 -2.57 -7.29 -13.30
C ALA A 165 -3.29 -7.63 -11.99
N ASN A 166 -2.72 -8.52 -11.17
CA ASN A 166 -3.29 -8.87 -9.88
C ASN A 166 -3.34 -7.67 -8.93
N SER A 167 -2.32 -6.81 -8.97
CA SER A 167 -2.25 -5.61 -8.13
C SER A 167 -3.28 -4.58 -8.56
N VAL A 168 -3.56 -4.43 -9.86
CA VAL A 168 -4.60 -3.54 -10.38
C VAL A 168 -6.00 -4.05 -10.01
N LEU A 169 -6.28 -5.33 -10.20
CA LEU A 169 -7.55 -5.93 -9.81
C LEU A 169 -7.78 -5.82 -8.30
N LEU A 170 -6.73 -6.05 -7.51
CA LEU A 170 -6.79 -5.85 -6.07
C LEU A 170 -7.00 -4.37 -5.71
N ALA A 171 -6.37 -3.44 -6.42
CA ALA A 171 -6.62 -2.01 -6.22
C ALA A 171 -8.09 -1.65 -6.43
N ARG A 172 -8.75 -2.22 -7.45
CA ARG A 172 -10.20 -2.06 -7.65
C ARG A 172 -10.99 -2.51 -6.41
N ARG A 173 -10.74 -3.72 -5.93
CA ARG A 173 -11.40 -4.27 -4.72
C ARG A 173 -11.16 -3.42 -3.48
N LEU A 174 -9.94 -2.89 -3.30
CA LEU A 174 -9.61 -2.00 -2.18
C LEU A 174 -10.41 -0.69 -2.24
N VAL A 175 -10.50 -0.08 -3.42
CA VAL A 175 -11.29 1.14 -3.64
C VAL A 175 -12.78 0.87 -3.41
N GLU A 176 -13.31 -0.25 -3.91
CA GLU A 176 -14.69 -0.70 -3.65
C GLU A 176 -14.96 -0.93 -2.15
N ASN A 177 -13.93 -1.26 -1.38
CA ASN A 177 -13.98 -1.43 0.08
C ASN A 177 -13.59 -0.17 0.87
N GLY A 178 -13.60 0.99 0.21
CA GLY A 178 -13.48 2.31 0.83
C GLY A 178 -12.05 2.78 1.09
N VAL A 179 -11.03 2.10 0.55
CA VAL A 179 -9.65 2.64 0.56
C VAL A 179 -9.60 3.88 -0.32
N ARG A 180 -9.17 5.00 0.25
CA ARG A 180 -9.21 6.30 -0.44
C ARG A 180 -8.18 6.41 -1.56
N PHE A 181 -6.98 5.89 -1.33
CA PHE A 181 -5.88 6.06 -2.26
C PHE A 181 -5.10 4.76 -2.42
N VAL A 182 -5.00 4.26 -3.65
CA VAL A 182 -4.18 3.11 -3.98
C VAL A 182 -3.17 3.53 -5.04
N GLN A 183 -1.89 3.24 -4.81
CA GLN A 183 -0.82 3.55 -5.74
C GLN A 183 -0.04 2.29 -6.11
N ILE A 184 0.17 2.09 -7.40
CA ILE A 184 0.93 0.94 -7.92
C ILE A 184 2.20 1.47 -8.58
N PHE A 185 3.35 1.09 -8.03
CA PHE A 185 4.65 1.31 -8.65
C PHE A 185 5.00 0.09 -9.50
N HIS A 186 5.25 0.30 -10.79
CA HIS A 186 5.75 -0.72 -11.69
C HIS A 186 7.16 -0.35 -12.16
N GLU A 187 8.15 -1.15 -11.79
CA GLU A 187 9.58 -0.81 -11.90
C GLU A 187 10.15 -0.87 -13.33
N SER A 188 9.38 -1.28 -14.35
CA SER A 188 9.91 -1.61 -15.67
C SER A 188 9.97 -0.47 -16.70
N TRP A 189 10.06 0.79 -16.28
CA TRP A 189 10.01 1.94 -17.20
C TRP A 189 11.37 2.37 -17.76
N ASP A 190 12.48 2.04 -17.10
CA ASP A 190 13.83 2.51 -17.44
C ASP A 190 14.73 1.34 -17.93
N GLN A 191 14.73 1.10 -19.24
CA GLN A 191 15.44 -0.03 -19.85
C GLN A 191 16.66 0.43 -20.65
N HIS A 192 17.82 -0.16 -20.34
CA HIS A 192 19.11 0.13 -20.97
C HIS A 192 19.66 -1.05 -21.80
N GLY A 193 18.94 -2.16 -21.86
CA GLY A 193 19.36 -3.38 -22.56
C GLY A 193 18.19 -4.29 -22.92
N ASN A 194 18.40 -5.19 -23.88
CA ASN A 194 17.38 -6.11 -24.40
C ASN A 194 16.04 -5.42 -24.78
N LEU A 195 16.13 -4.19 -25.31
CA LEU A 195 15.00 -3.26 -25.45
C LEU A 195 13.78 -3.89 -26.13
N VAL A 196 13.98 -4.61 -27.24
CA VAL A 196 12.87 -5.19 -28.00
C VAL A 196 12.06 -6.19 -27.16
N ASN A 197 12.74 -7.11 -26.46
CA ASN A 197 12.06 -8.12 -25.67
C ASN A 197 11.55 -7.54 -24.34
N GLY A 198 12.33 -6.66 -23.71
CA GLY A 198 11.95 -5.98 -22.48
C GLY A 198 10.71 -5.12 -22.65
N LEU A 199 10.64 -4.30 -23.71
CA LEU A 199 9.47 -3.46 -23.98
C LEU A 199 8.25 -4.31 -24.31
N LYS A 200 8.40 -5.36 -25.14
CA LYS A 200 7.30 -6.30 -25.43
C LYS A 200 6.73 -6.94 -24.16
N GLN A 201 7.60 -7.36 -23.24
CA GLN A 201 7.17 -7.95 -21.97
C GLN A 201 6.45 -6.91 -21.09
N ASN A 202 6.98 -5.70 -20.97
CA ASN A 202 6.38 -4.65 -20.14
C ASN A 202 5.02 -4.18 -20.65
N CYS A 203 4.89 -4.03 -21.96
CA CYS A 203 3.60 -3.73 -22.58
C CYS A 203 2.62 -4.87 -22.27
N LYS A 204 3.03 -6.13 -22.44
CA LYS A 204 2.18 -7.27 -22.10
C LYS A 204 1.77 -7.29 -20.62
N ASP A 205 2.67 -6.96 -19.71
CA ASP A 205 2.43 -7.00 -18.26
C ASP A 205 1.47 -5.88 -17.79
N THR A 206 1.45 -4.74 -18.47
CA THR A 206 0.73 -3.54 -18.01
C THR A 206 -0.49 -3.17 -18.84
N ASP A 207 -0.50 -3.42 -20.15
CA ASP A 207 -1.50 -2.89 -21.09
C ASP A 207 -2.92 -3.37 -20.76
N GLN A 208 -3.12 -4.68 -20.68
CA GLN A 208 -4.44 -5.28 -20.47
C GLN A 208 -5.08 -4.81 -19.15
N ALA A 209 -4.37 -4.90 -18.03
CA ALA A 209 -4.89 -4.53 -16.72
C ALA A 209 -5.13 -3.03 -16.58
N SER A 210 -4.33 -2.20 -17.27
CA SER A 210 -4.51 -0.74 -17.25
C SER A 210 -5.73 -0.29 -18.06
N ALA A 211 -6.16 -1.09 -19.04
CA ALA A 211 -7.29 -0.79 -19.92
C ALA A 211 -8.64 -1.36 -19.45
N ALA A 212 -8.61 -2.30 -18.50
CA ALA A 212 -9.77 -3.04 -17.99
C ALA A 212 -10.76 -2.19 -17.16
#